data_AF-A0A6N9DJ44-F1
#
_entry.id   AF-A0A6N9DJ44-F1
#
_cell.length_a   1.000
_cell.length_b   1.000
_cell.length_c   1.000
_cell.angle_alpha   90.00
_cell.angle_beta   90.00
_cell.angle_gamma   90.00
#
_symmetry.space_group_name_H-M   'P 1'
#
loop_
_entity.id
_entity.type
_entity.pdbx_description
1 polymer ?
#
loop_
_entity_poly.entity_id
_entity_poly.type
_entity_poly.pdbx_seq_one_letter_code
_entity_poly.pdbx_strand_id
1 'polypeptide(L)' 'VDGLRAIVVDGETGYLVRERNAQLYADKIVELMGNDMLRLDMSKAARKRAETLSWDATVSGLVNVYNRIAKPRLSTAALR' A
#
# COMPACT_ATOMS: atom_id res chain seq x y z
N VAL A 1 2.95 14.47 3.76
CA VAL A 1 1.99 14.43 2.63
C VAL A 1 1.24 13.12 2.67
N ASP A 2 -0.03 13.10 2.25
CA ASP A 2 -0.92 11.97 2.56
C ASP A 2 -0.69 10.72 1.70
N GLY A 3 -0.27 10.89 0.45
CA GLY A 3 0.01 9.75 -0.45
C GLY A 3 1.10 8.81 0.08
N LEU A 4 2.11 9.33 0.79
CA LEU A 4 3.15 8.51 1.41
C LEU A 4 2.60 7.65 2.55
N ARG A 5 1.64 8.17 3.33
CA ARG A 5 1.01 7.43 4.43
C ARG A 5 0.14 6.26 3.93
N ALA A 6 -0.34 6.35 2.69
CA ALA A 6 -1.10 5.27 2.06
C ALA A 6 -0.19 4.09 1.63
N ILE A 7 1.10 4.34 1.36
CA ILE A 7 2.00 3.33 0.78
C ILE A 7 3.10 2.86 1.74
N VAL A 8 3.51 3.67 2.72
CA VAL A 8 4.52 3.31 3.73
C VAL A 8 3.85 2.94 5.05
N VAL A 9 4.23 1.81 5.62
CA VAL A 9 3.96 1.48 7.03
C VAL A 9 5.20 1.88 7.83
N ASP A 10 5.04 2.89 8.67
CA ASP A 10 6.13 3.49 9.45
C ASP A 10 6.81 2.47 10.36
N GLY A 11 8.13 2.38 10.29
CA GLY A 11 8.94 1.41 11.04
C GLY A 11 8.94 0.00 10.45
N GLU A 12 8.09 -0.32 9.47
CA GLU A 12 7.99 -1.65 8.89
C GLU A 12 8.46 -1.70 7.43
N THR A 13 7.97 -0.79 6.59
CA THR A 13 8.33 -0.73 5.16
C THR A 13 9.16 0.52 4.84
N GLY A 14 9.58 1.26 5.86
CA GLY A 14 10.29 2.52 5.75
C GLY A 14 9.90 3.47 6.88
N TYR A 15 10.43 4.70 6.86
CA TYR A 15 10.17 5.71 7.87
C TYR A 15 9.31 6.86 7.34
N LEU A 16 8.35 7.30 8.14
CA LEU A 16 7.54 8.49 7.92
C LEU A 16 7.92 9.58 8.92
N VAL A 17 8.89 10.42 8.55
CA VAL A 17 9.25 11.62 9.33
C VAL A 17 8.12 12.64 9.21
N ARG A 18 7.51 13.03 10.34
CA ARG A 18 6.29 13.86 10.36
C ARG A 18 6.62 15.35 10.39
N GLU A 19 7.68 15.72 11.08
CA GLU A 19 8.18 17.07 11.18
C GLU A 19 9.02 17.42 9.95
N ARG A 20 8.92 18.66 9.47
CA ARG A 20 9.83 19.18 8.43
C ARG A 20 11.19 19.55 9.03
N ASN A 21 11.80 18.62 9.76
CA ASN A 21 13.05 18.80 10.48
C ASN A 21 14.15 17.97 9.82
N ALA A 22 15.14 18.65 9.23
CA ALA A 22 16.25 18.01 8.52
C ALA A 22 17.05 17.03 9.39
N GLN A 23 17.20 17.30 10.68
CA GLN A 23 17.92 16.41 11.59
C GLN A 23 17.22 15.06 11.73
N LEU A 24 15.89 15.05 11.86
CA LEU A 24 15.13 13.81 11.97
C LEU A 24 15.22 12.95 10.69
N TYR A 25 15.30 13.59 9.52
CA TYR A 25 15.60 12.87 8.28
C TYR A 25 17.01 12.28 8.29
N ALA A 26 18.02 13.07 8.69
CA ALA A 26 19.40 12.62 8.78
C ALA A 26 19.54 11.42 9.73
N ASP A 27 18.92 11.48 10.91
CA ASP A 27 18.95 10.41 11.90
C ASP A 27 18.39 9.10 11.32
N LYS A 28 17.24 9.16 10.63
CA LYS A 28 16.63 7.97 10.00
C LYS A 28 17.42 7.42 8.82
N ILE A 29 18.08 8.28 8.05
CA ILE A 29 18.98 7.84 6.96
C ILE A 29 20.21 7.15 7.56
N VAL A 30 20.84 7.75 8.58
CA VAL A 30 22.01 7.16 9.27
C VAL A 30 21.66 5.82 9.90
N GLU A 31 20.49 5.72 10.56
CA GLU A 31 20.00 4.46 11.14
C GLU A 31 19.90 3.34 10.09
N LEU A 32 19.29 3.63 8.93
CA LEU A 32 19.15 2.66 7.84
C LEU A 32 20.48 2.29 7.18
N MET A 33 21.39 3.24 7.03
CA MET A 33 22.72 2.99 6.47
C MET A 33 23.60 2.19 7.44
N GLY A 34 23.46 2.43 8.74
CA GLY A 34 24.26 1.79 9.79
C GLY A 34 23.75 0.42 10.26
N ASN A 35 22.52 0.04 9.90
CA ASN A 35 21.91 -1.23 10.32
C ASN A 35 21.43 -2.05 9.11
N ASP A 36 22.30 -2.94 8.64
CA ASP A 36 22.04 -3.81 7.49
C ASP A 36 20.84 -4.74 7.66
N MET A 37 20.65 -5.28 8.87
CA MET A 37 19.54 -6.18 9.17
C MET A 37 18.21 -5.44 9.08
N LEU A 38 18.10 -4.28 9.74
CA LEU A 38 16.94 -3.40 9.65
C LEU A 38 16.63 -3.03 8.19
N ARG A 39 17.64 -2.59 7.45
CA ARG A 39 17.49 -2.21 6.04
C ARG A 39 16.99 -3.38 5.20
N LEU A 40 17.51 -4.58 5.40
CA LEU A 40 17.11 -5.77 4.66
C LEU A 40 15.67 -6.18 4.97
N ASP A 41 15.29 -6.16 6.26
CA ASP A 41 13.96 -6.53 6.71
C ASP A 41 12.91 -5.53 6.20
N MET A 42 13.18 -4.23 6.32
CA MET A 42 12.32 -3.21 5.74
C MET A 42 12.20 -3.33 4.23
N SER A 43 13.30 -3.65 3.52
CA SER A 43 13.28 -3.83 2.06
C SER A 43 12.39 -5.00 1.64
N LYS A 44 12.46 -6.13 2.34
CA LYS A 44 11.60 -7.29 2.10
C LYS A 44 10.13 -6.97 2.36
N ALA A 45 9.84 -6.32 3.49
CA ALA A 45 8.48 -5.93 3.86
C ALA A 45 7.89 -4.92 2.86
N ALA A 46 8.68 -3.91 2.46
CA ALA A 46 8.31 -2.93 1.46
C ALA A 46 8.00 -3.58 0.10
N ARG A 47 8.82 -4.53 -0.34
CA ARG A 47 8.56 -5.28 -1.57
C ARG A 47 7.24 -6.05 -1.50
N LYS A 48 7.04 -6.84 -0.44
CA LYS A 48 5.80 -7.61 -0.25
C LYS A 48 4.56 -6.71 -0.28
N ARG A 49 4.65 -5.51 0.31
CA ARG A 49 3.57 -4.52 0.26
C ARG A 49 3.37 -3.93 -1.13
N ALA A 50 4.45 -3.57 -1.84
CA ALA A 50 4.35 -3.03 -3.19
C ALA A 50 3.65 -4.01 -4.16
N GLU A 51 3.89 -5.31 -4.00
CA GLU A 51 3.25 -6.37 -4.80
C GLU A 51 1.72 -6.39 -4.61
N THR A 52 1.19 -6.01 -3.44
CA THR A 52 -0.27 -5.89 -3.22
C THR A 52 -0.90 -4.63 -3.80
N LEU A 53 -0.08 -3.63 -4.13
CA LEU A 53 -0.48 -2.38 -4.77
C LEU A 53 -0.27 -2.40 -6.29
N SER A 54 -0.03 -3.58 -6.87
CA SER A 54 0.15 -3.75 -8.31
C SER A 54 -1.09 -3.39 -9.11
N TRP A 55 -0.90 -3.07 -10.39
CA TRP A 55 -2.01 -2.85 -11.32
C TRP A 55 -2.91 -4.07 -11.42
N ASP A 56 -2.34 -5.27 -11.47
CA ASP A 56 -3.11 -6.52 -11.52
C ASP A 56 -4.01 -6.68 -10.30
N ALA A 57 -3.48 -6.45 -9.09
CA ALA A 57 -4.25 -6.49 -7.85
C ALA A 57 -5.37 -5.43 -7.84
N THR A 58 -5.04 -4.20 -8.27
CA THR A 58 -5.98 -3.08 -8.32
C THR A 58 -7.13 -3.34 -9.28
N VAL A 59 -6.83 -3.76 -10.51
CA VAL A 59 -7.84 -4.07 -11.55
C VAL A 59 -8.70 -5.26 -11.14
N SER A 60 -8.09 -6.31 -10.57
CA SER A 60 -8.84 -7.46 -10.06
C SER A 60 -9.84 -7.05 -8.98
N GLY A 61 -9.43 -6.19 -8.05
CA GLY A 61 -10.31 -5.61 -7.02
C GLY A 61 -11.47 -4.82 -7.63
N LEU A 62 -11.19 -3.98 -8.63
CA LEU A 62 -12.19 -3.18 -9.33
C LEU A 62 -13.23 -4.07 -10.05
N VAL A 63 -12.77 -5.06 -10.80
CA VAL A 63 -13.64 -6.02 -11.50
C VAL A 63 -14.52 -6.79 -10.52
N ASN A 64 -13.98 -7.22 -9.37
CA ASN A 64 -14.76 -7.90 -8.33
C ASN A 64 -15.90 -7.03 -7.79
N VAL A 65 -15.65 -5.72 -7.60
CA VAL A 65 -16.68 -4.77 -7.19
C VAL A 65 -17.76 -4.64 -8.27
N TYR A 66 -17.38 -4.51 -9.53
CA TYR A 66 -18.32 -4.43 -10.65
C TYR A 66 -19.18 -5.69 -10.76
N ASN A 67 -18.57 -6.88 -10.71
CA ASN A 67 -19.30 -8.15 -10.76
C ASN A 67 -20.28 -8.33 -9.59
N ARG A 68 -19.95 -7.81 -8.41
CA ARG A 68 -20.84 -7.84 -7.24
C ARG A 68 -22.10 -6.99 -7.46
N ILE A 69 -21.94 -5.82 -8.09
CA ILE A 69 -23.04 -4.86 -8.31
C ILE A 69 -23.84 -5.19 -9.57
N ALA A 70 -23.19 -5.70 -10.62
CA ALA A 70 -23.80 -6.00 -11.91
C ALA A 70 -24.67 -7.28 -11.91
N LYS A 71 -24.80 -8.00 -10.79
CA LYS A 71 -25.74 -9.12 -10.68
C LYS A 71 -27.13 -8.63 -11.11
N PRO A 72 -27.76 -9.24 -12.12
CA PRO A 72 -29.07 -8.81 -12.58
C PRO A 72 -30.07 -8.86 -11.42
N ARG A 73 -30.75 -7.75 -11.15
CA ARG A 73 -32.12 -7.88 -10.65
C ARG A 73 -32.88 -8.60 -11.76
N LEU A 74 -33.08 -9.91 -11.61
CA LEU A 74 -34.05 -10.62 -12.42
C LEU A 74 -35.40 -9.95 -12.15
N SER A 75 -35.76 -8.96 -12.96
CA SER A 75 -37.10 -8.39 -12.93
C SER A 75 -38.02 -9.48 -13.46
N THR A 76 -38.93 -9.95 -12.61
CA THR A 76 -39.94 -10.97 -12.87
C THR A 76 -41.01 -10.51 -13.87
N ALA A 77 -40.67 -9.64 -14.82
CA ALA A 77 -41.56 -9.08 -15.83
C ALA A 77 -41.52 -9.82 -17.18
N ALA A 78 -40.83 -10.96 -17.25
CA ALA A 78 -40.81 -11.84 -18.43
C ALA A 78 -41.58 -13.15 -18.20
N LEU A 79 -42.72 -13.09 -17.49
CA LEU A 79 -43.65 -14.21 -17.30
C LEU A 79 -45.10 -13.84 -17.68
N ARG A 80 -45.27 -13.08 -18.78
CA ARG A 80 -46.57 -12.91 -19.42
C ARG A 80 -46.45 -13.13 -20.91
#